data_AF-G7CF67-F1
#
_entry.id   AF-G7CF67-F1
#
_cell.length_a   1.000
_cell.length_b   1.000
_cell.length_c   1.000
_cell.angle_alpha   90.00
_cell.angle_beta   90.00
_cell.angle_gamma   90.00
#
_symmetry.space_group_name_H-M   'P 1'
#
loop_
_entity.id
_entity.type
_entity.pdbx_description
1 polymer ?
#
loop_
_entity_poly.entity_id
_entity_poly.type
_entity_poly.pdbx_seq_one_letter_code
_entity_poly.pdbx_strand_id
1 'polypeptide(L)'
;MRSGPSMVHLPGPVATPTDDHPLEVTIAGETLDPAEYVVEGDVLYRGGGKSWPGQNLARPLGESGTWSVTYWRGTPVPPGVDRLTGLLAKEFLAACHGDEKCRLPRNVAQIARQGVTYRYELASVIHAAGKTGLPEVDLWLAAVNPNKLAAGPVVL
;
A
#
# COMPACT_ATOMS: atom_id res chain seq x y z
N MET A 1 17.26 15.47 -9.44
CA MET A 1 17.28 14.01 -9.48
C MET A 1 18.67 13.57 -9.03
N ARG A 2 18.80 12.83 -7.93
CA ARG A 2 20.11 12.30 -7.50
C ARG A 2 20.42 11.12 -8.43
N SER A 3 21.43 11.22 -9.28
CA SER A 3 21.77 10.17 -10.25
C SER A 3 23.29 10.00 -10.33
N GLY A 4 23.75 8.76 -10.47
CA GLY A 4 25.15 8.37 -10.36
C GLY A 4 25.33 6.85 -10.36
N PRO A 5 26.52 6.34 -10.66
CA PRO A 5 26.75 4.91 -10.91
C PRO A 5 26.64 4.03 -9.65
N SER A 6 26.62 4.64 -8.46
CA SER A 6 26.40 3.97 -7.17
C SER A 6 24.93 3.95 -6.75
N MET A 7 24.00 4.48 -7.56
CA MET A 7 22.59 4.61 -7.21
C MET A 7 21.71 3.89 -8.22
N VAL A 8 20.71 3.16 -7.74
CA VAL A 8 19.61 2.64 -8.56
C VAL A 8 18.28 3.01 -7.92
N HIS A 9 17.33 3.46 -8.75
CA HIS A 9 15.95 3.70 -8.29
C HIS A 9 15.18 2.39 -8.34
N LEU A 10 14.62 2.01 -7.20
CA LEU A 10 13.70 0.91 -7.05
C LEU A 10 12.28 1.42 -7.27
N PRO A 11 11.42 0.70 -8.02
CA PRO A 11 10.05 1.15 -8.18
C PRO A 11 9.27 1.14 -6.87
N GLY A 12 8.60 2.26 -6.58
CA GLY A 12 7.79 2.48 -5.38
C GLY A 12 8.61 2.64 -4.09
N PRO A 13 7.97 3.02 -2.98
CA PRO A 13 8.63 3.04 -1.68
C PRO A 13 9.06 1.61 -1.31
N VAL A 14 10.31 1.48 -0.88
CA VAL A 14 10.82 0.23 -0.33
C VAL A 14 10.32 0.11 1.11
N ALA A 15 9.64 -1.00 1.41
CA ALA A 15 9.25 -1.30 2.78
C ALA A 15 10.50 -1.49 3.64
N THR A 16 10.42 -1.09 4.91
CA THR A 16 11.52 -1.32 5.86
C THR A 16 11.83 -2.82 5.91
N PRO A 17 13.09 -3.24 5.63
CA PRO A 17 13.46 -4.65 5.69
C PRO A 17 13.25 -5.23 7.09
N THR A 18 12.76 -6.46 7.17
CA THR A 18 12.61 -7.24 8.40
C THR A 18 13.22 -8.63 8.23
N ASP A 19 13.33 -9.41 9.31
CA ASP A 19 13.86 -10.78 9.24
C ASP A 19 13.03 -11.68 8.31
N ASP A 20 11.70 -11.51 8.28
CA ASP A 20 10.81 -12.26 7.38
C ASP A 20 10.86 -11.76 5.93
N HIS A 21 11.19 -10.49 5.75
CA HIS A 21 11.09 -9.75 4.49
C HIS A 21 12.38 -8.94 4.27
N PRO A 22 13.51 -9.62 4.05
CA PRO A 22 14.79 -8.94 3.85
C PRO A 22 14.81 -8.22 2.51
N LEU A 23 15.74 -7.26 2.40
CA LEU A 23 16.18 -6.74 1.12
C LEU A 23 17.44 -7.48 0.71
N GLU A 24 17.36 -8.18 -0.41
CA GLU A 24 18.44 -9.02 -0.90
C GLU A 24 18.91 -8.53 -2.26
N VAL A 25 20.23 -8.41 -2.41
CA VAL A 25 20.85 -8.10 -3.69
C VAL A 25 21.70 -9.29 -4.11
N THR A 26 21.53 -9.76 -5.34
CA THR A 26 22.34 -10.85 -5.90
C THR A 26 23.11 -10.36 -7.12
N ILE A 27 24.38 -10.74 -7.24
CA ILE A 27 25.24 -10.43 -8.40
C ILE A 27 25.82 -11.74 -8.91
N ALA A 28 25.55 -12.08 -10.18
CA ALA A 28 25.93 -13.36 -10.78
C ALA A 28 25.54 -14.57 -9.90
N GLY A 29 24.36 -14.48 -9.26
CA GLY A 29 23.81 -15.54 -8.40
C GLY A 29 24.33 -15.55 -6.97
N GLU A 30 25.33 -14.74 -6.64
CA GLU A 30 25.87 -14.62 -5.29
C GLU A 30 25.16 -13.51 -4.51
N THR A 31 24.69 -13.83 -3.31
CA THR A 31 24.10 -12.85 -2.40
C THR A 31 25.18 -11.91 -1.89
N LEU A 32 24.92 -10.61 -2.07
CA LEU A 32 25.78 -9.55 -1.59
C LEU A 32 25.56 -9.33 -0.09
N ASP A 33 26.64 -9.05 0.64
CA ASP A 33 26.56 -8.70 2.06
C ASP A 33 25.66 -7.45 2.25
N PRO A 34 24.64 -7.48 3.11
CA PRO A 34 23.80 -6.33 3.43
C PRO A 34 24.56 -5.08 3.90
N ALA A 35 25.78 -5.23 4.44
CA ALA A 35 26.65 -4.11 4.80
C ALA A 35 27.23 -3.36 3.58
N GLU A 36 27.16 -3.94 2.37
CA GLU A 36 27.66 -3.33 1.13
C GLU A 36 26.64 -2.42 0.42
N TYR A 37 25.45 -2.21 0.98
CA TYR A 37 24.45 -1.33 0.41
C TYR A 37 23.53 -0.72 1.46
N VAL A 38 22.87 0.37 1.11
CA VAL A 38 21.86 1.03 1.94
C VAL A 38 20.70 1.48 1.08
N VAL A 39 19.49 1.37 1.61
CA VAL A 39 18.29 1.94 0.97
C VAL A 39 17.84 3.18 1.71
N GLU A 40 17.62 4.26 0.96
CA GLU A 40 16.96 5.46 1.46
C GLU A 40 15.78 5.81 0.55
N GLY A 41 14.55 5.67 1.05
CA GLY A 41 13.33 5.89 0.27
C GLY A 41 13.18 4.86 -0.85
N ASP A 42 13.27 5.33 -2.10
CA ASP A 42 13.20 4.52 -3.32
C ASP A 42 14.59 4.28 -3.95
N VAL A 43 15.68 4.69 -3.30
CA VAL A 43 17.04 4.60 -3.88
C VAL A 43 17.88 3.59 -3.12
N LEU A 44 18.46 2.64 -3.86
CA LEU A 44 19.45 1.70 -3.38
C LEU A 44 20.85 2.20 -3.73
N TYR A 45 21.64 2.50 -2.70
CA TYR A 45 23.00 3.00 -2.79
C TYR A 45 24.00 1.87 -2.57
N ARG A 46 25.04 1.85 -3.41
CA ARG A 46 26.18 0.96 -3.24
C ARG A 46 27.17 1.56 -2.23
N GLY A 47 27.59 0.73 -1.27
CA GLY A 47 28.59 1.07 -0.26
C GLY A 47 30.03 1.01 -0.76
N GLY A 48 30.95 1.57 0.02
CA GLY A 48 32.39 1.44 -0.20
C GLY A 48 32.93 2.12 -1.46
N GLY A 49 32.23 3.13 -2.00
CA GLY A 49 32.64 3.85 -3.22
C GLY A 49 32.54 3.01 -4.51
N LYS A 50 31.94 1.83 -4.44
CA LYS A 50 31.73 0.95 -5.59
C LYS A 50 30.54 1.44 -6.42
N SER A 51 30.49 1.00 -7.68
CA SER A 51 29.34 1.22 -8.58
C SER A 51 28.51 -0.06 -8.70
N TRP A 52 27.23 0.08 -9.04
CA TRP A 52 26.42 -1.07 -9.43
C TRP A 52 26.94 -1.63 -10.77
N PRO A 53 26.96 -2.97 -10.96
CA PRO A 53 27.39 -3.56 -12.22
C PRO A 53 26.37 -3.27 -13.34
N GLY A 54 26.82 -3.32 -14.59
CA GLY A 54 25.92 -3.35 -15.73
C GLY A 54 25.00 -4.59 -15.69
N GLN A 55 23.85 -4.50 -16.35
CA GLN A 55 22.89 -5.60 -16.46
C GLN A 55 22.86 -6.16 -17.88
N ASN A 56 23.09 -7.46 -18.03
CA ASN A 56 22.92 -8.17 -19.29
C ASN A 56 21.56 -8.86 -19.35
N LEU A 57 20.58 -8.20 -19.98
CA LEU A 57 19.21 -8.72 -20.11
C LEU A 57 19.06 -9.89 -21.11
N ALA A 58 20.13 -10.25 -21.84
CA ALA A 58 20.14 -11.41 -22.73
C ALA A 58 20.49 -12.73 -22.02
N ARG A 59 20.82 -12.67 -20.72
CA ARG A 59 21.17 -13.85 -19.91
C ARG A 59 20.13 -14.11 -18.82
N PRO A 60 19.92 -15.38 -18.43
CA PRO A 60 19.13 -15.73 -17.26
C PRO A 60 19.65 -15.06 -15.98
N LEU A 61 18.73 -14.73 -15.07
CA LEU A 61 19.07 -14.21 -13.76
C LEU A 61 19.93 -15.21 -12.98
N GLY A 62 21.02 -14.72 -12.39
CA GLY A 62 21.98 -15.55 -11.66
C GLY A 62 23.23 -15.90 -12.48
N GLU A 63 23.24 -15.64 -13.78
CA GLU A 63 24.44 -15.80 -14.59
C GLU A 63 25.39 -14.59 -14.51
N SER A 64 26.64 -14.78 -14.94
CA SER A 64 27.63 -13.72 -15.04
C SER A 64 27.11 -12.54 -15.87
N GLY A 65 27.29 -11.33 -15.33
CA GLY A 65 26.77 -10.10 -15.93
C GLY A 65 25.28 -9.84 -15.64
N THR A 66 24.66 -10.61 -14.75
CA THR A 66 23.31 -10.33 -14.25
C THR A 66 23.30 -9.99 -12.77
N TRP A 67 22.32 -9.20 -12.35
CA TRP A 67 22.05 -8.94 -10.93
C TRP A 67 20.57 -8.64 -10.70
N SER A 68 20.12 -8.77 -9.45
CA SER A 68 18.75 -8.45 -9.04
C SER A 68 18.67 -7.90 -7.64
N VAL A 69 17.54 -7.26 -7.35
CA VAL A 69 17.15 -6.79 -6.03
C VAL A 69 15.78 -7.37 -5.70
N THR A 70 15.70 -8.15 -4.64
CA THR A 70 14.46 -8.66 -4.06
C THR A 70 14.12 -7.80 -2.86
N TYR A 71 12.94 -7.19 -2.86
CA TYR A 71 12.51 -6.29 -1.80
C TYR A 71 10.98 -6.25 -1.71
N TRP A 72 10.48 -5.86 -0.54
CA TRP A 72 9.06 -5.60 -0.35
C TRP A 72 8.72 -4.17 -0.75
N ARG A 73 7.71 -4.01 -1.60
CA ARG A 73 7.23 -2.70 -2.06
C ARG A 73 6.01 -2.28 -1.25
N GLY A 74 6.01 -1.03 -0.81
CA GLY A 74 4.88 -0.41 -0.13
C GLY A 74 5.21 0.10 1.27
N THR A 75 4.25 0.78 1.88
CA THR A 75 4.32 1.19 3.29
C THR A 75 3.57 0.19 4.16
N PRO A 76 4.09 -0.18 5.34
CA PRO A 76 3.35 -0.97 6.31
C PRO A 76 1.98 -0.35 6.57
N VAL A 77 0.94 -1.16 6.50
CA VAL A 77 -0.41 -0.71 6.81
C VAL A 77 -0.57 -0.53 8.33
N PRO A 78 -1.32 0.47 8.82
CA PRO A 78 -1.46 0.67 10.25
C PRO A 78 -2.15 -0.53 10.91
N PRO A 79 -1.81 -0.86 12.18
CA PRO A 79 -2.38 -2.01 12.87
C PRO A 79 -3.92 -1.99 12.93
N GLY A 80 -4.52 -3.18 12.84
CA GLY A 80 -5.97 -3.40 12.96
C GLY A 80 -6.79 -3.09 11.70
N VAL A 81 -6.16 -2.61 10.63
CA VAL A 81 -6.87 -2.33 9.36
C VAL A 81 -7.22 -3.59 8.58
N ASP A 82 -6.53 -4.69 8.81
CA ASP A 82 -6.72 -5.98 8.16
C ASP A 82 -8.19 -6.46 8.28
N ARG A 83 -8.72 -6.47 9.50
CA ARG A 83 -10.11 -6.88 9.77
C ARG A 83 -11.11 -5.87 9.25
N LEU A 84 -10.80 -4.58 9.35
CA LEU A 84 -11.68 -3.50 8.88
C LEU A 84 -11.77 -3.47 7.35
N THR A 85 -10.67 -3.76 6.66
CA THR A 85 -10.64 -3.92 5.21
C THR A 85 -11.47 -5.12 4.78
N GLY A 86 -11.32 -6.27 5.46
CA GLY A 86 -12.15 -7.45 5.23
C GLY A 86 -13.65 -7.18 5.47
N LEU A 87 -13.97 -6.43 6.52
CA LEU A 87 -15.34 -6.00 6.81
C LEU A 87 -15.90 -5.14 5.69
N LEU A 88 -15.16 -4.11 5.25
CA LEU A 88 -15.60 -3.23 4.17
C LEU A 88 -15.76 -3.99 2.85
N ALA A 89 -14.81 -4.87 2.51
CA ALA A 89 -14.88 -5.70 1.31
C ALA A 89 -16.10 -6.63 1.30
N LYS A 90 -16.42 -7.23 2.46
CA LYS A 90 -17.65 -8.03 2.63
C LYS A 90 -18.90 -7.18 2.34
N GLU A 91 -18.96 -5.96 2.86
CA GLU A 91 -20.13 -5.10 2.65
C GLU A 91 -20.25 -4.62 1.19
N PHE A 92 -19.13 -4.39 0.49
CA PHE A 92 -19.15 -4.12 -0.96
C PHE A 92 -19.70 -5.32 -1.74
N LEU A 93 -19.26 -6.54 -1.41
CA LEU A 93 -19.78 -7.75 -2.05
C LEU A 93 -21.29 -7.90 -1.80
N ALA A 94 -21.74 -7.69 -0.57
CA ALA A 94 -23.15 -7.70 -0.21
C ALA A 94 -23.95 -6.65 -1.01
N ALA A 95 -23.40 -5.45 -1.21
CA ALA A 95 -24.01 -4.39 -2.01
C ALA A 95 -24.14 -4.81 -3.49
N CYS A 96 -23.10 -5.42 -4.08
CA CYS A 96 -23.14 -5.93 -5.46
C CYS A 96 -24.22 -6.99 -5.68
N HIS A 97 -24.52 -7.79 -4.66
CA HIS A 97 -25.56 -8.82 -4.70
C HIS A 97 -26.94 -8.33 -4.22
N GLY A 98 -27.07 -7.05 -3.86
CA GLY A 98 -28.33 -6.47 -3.39
C GLY A 98 -28.78 -6.94 -2.01
N ASP A 99 -27.91 -7.59 -1.22
CA ASP A 99 -28.24 -8.16 0.09
C ASP A 99 -28.83 -7.10 1.03
N GLU A 100 -30.03 -7.36 1.55
CA GLU A 100 -30.74 -6.47 2.49
C GLU A 100 -30.00 -6.26 3.82
N LYS A 101 -29.07 -7.16 4.17
CA LYS A 101 -28.22 -7.06 5.36
C LYS A 101 -26.97 -6.19 5.14
N CYS A 102 -26.73 -5.74 3.91
CA CYS A 102 -25.65 -4.81 3.60
C CYS A 102 -25.82 -3.51 4.42
N ARG A 103 -24.76 -3.14 5.14
CA ARG A 103 -24.77 -1.96 6.02
C ARG A 103 -24.29 -0.69 5.32
N LEU A 104 -23.80 -0.77 4.08
CA LEU A 104 -23.37 0.41 3.34
C LEU A 104 -24.57 1.35 3.08
N PRO A 105 -24.38 2.67 3.22
CA PRO A 105 -25.43 3.64 2.96
C PRO A 105 -25.95 3.51 1.53
N ARG A 106 -27.25 3.29 1.39
CA ARG A 106 -27.96 3.39 0.10
C ARG A 106 -28.53 4.81 0.00
N ASN A 107 -28.69 5.35 -1.21
CA ASN A 107 -29.31 6.67 -1.44
C ASN A 107 -30.83 6.64 -1.17
N VAL A 108 -31.25 6.31 0.05
CA VAL A 108 -32.64 6.30 0.48
C VAL A 108 -32.85 7.44 1.47
N ALA A 109 -33.35 8.58 0.98
CA ALA A 109 -33.45 9.81 1.74
C ALA A 109 -34.48 9.75 2.90
N GLN A 110 -35.45 8.83 2.86
CA GLN A 110 -36.46 8.71 3.91
C GLN A 110 -37.18 7.36 3.84
N ILE A 111 -37.18 6.60 4.94
CA ILE A 111 -38.10 5.47 5.14
C ILE A 111 -38.96 5.82 6.36
N ALA A 112 -40.27 6.00 6.15
CA ALA A 112 -41.23 6.13 7.25
C ALA A 112 -41.81 4.74 7.56
N ARG A 113 -41.53 4.20 8.75
CA ARG A 113 -42.21 3.03 9.29
C ARG A 113 -42.78 3.37 10.66
N GLN A 114 -44.08 3.16 10.83
CA GLN A 114 -44.80 3.24 12.12
C GLN A 114 -44.53 4.54 12.93
N GLY A 115 -44.49 5.69 12.27
CA GLY A 115 -44.35 7.00 12.95
C GLY A 115 -42.94 7.34 13.43
N VAL A 116 -41.94 6.45 13.25
CA VAL A 116 -40.52 6.74 13.49
C VAL A 116 -39.89 7.21 12.18
N THR A 117 -39.38 8.45 12.18
CA THR A 117 -38.65 9.01 11.03
C THR A 117 -37.18 8.70 11.18
N TYR A 118 -36.66 7.77 10.38
CA TYR A 118 -35.22 7.58 10.23
C TYR A 118 -34.70 8.59 9.21
N ARG A 119 -33.82 9.49 9.65
CA ARG A 119 -33.04 10.35 8.75
C ARG A 119 -31.73 9.63 8.45
N TYR A 120 -31.58 9.18 7.21
CA TYR A 120 -30.32 8.68 6.71
C TYR A 120 -29.55 9.83 6.08
N GLU A 121 -28.26 9.95 6.36
CA GLU A 121 -27.41 10.79 5.53
C GLU A 121 -27.24 10.13 4.16
N LEU A 122 -27.30 10.95 3.11
CA LEU A 122 -27.07 10.48 1.75
C LEU A 122 -25.65 9.93 1.62
N ALA A 123 -25.46 8.85 0.85
CA ALA A 123 -24.14 8.27 0.64
C ALA A 123 -23.14 9.29 0.07
N SER A 124 -23.63 10.23 -0.75
CA SER A 124 -22.83 11.34 -1.28
C SER A 124 -22.24 12.23 -0.20
N VAL A 125 -22.97 12.51 0.88
CA VAL A 125 -22.49 13.33 2.02
C VAL A 125 -21.43 12.58 2.81
N ILE A 126 -21.68 11.30 3.09
CA ILE A 126 -20.76 10.42 3.82
C ILE A 126 -19.43 10.30 3.06
N HIS A 127 -19.48 10.04 1.75
CA HIS A 127 -18.27 9.93 0.92
C HIS A 127 -17.56 11.27 0.73
N ALA A 128 -18.28 12.38 0.59
CA ALA A 128 -17.68 13.72 0.57
C ALA A 128 -16.95 14.04 1.89
N ALA A 129 -17.41 13.48 3.01
CA ALA A 129 -16.72 13.58 4.29
C ALA A 129 -15.52 12.63 4.43
N GLY A 130 -15.21 11.80 3.42
CA GLY A 130 -14.13 10.82 3.45
C GLY A 130 -14.45 9.56 4.26
N LYS A 131 -15.74 9.24 4.42
CA LYS A 131 -16.24 8.13 5.23
C LYS A 131 -16.89 7.05 4.38
N THR A 132 -17.06 5.89 5.00
CA THR A 132 -17.69 4.71 4.40
C THR A 132 -19.13 4.50 4.88
N GLY A 133 -19.49 5.01 6.06
CA GLY A 133 -20.79 4.80 6.70
C GLY A 133 -20.82 3.58 7.63
N LEU A 134 -19.72 2.84 7.73
CA LEU A 134 -19.53 1.79 8.73
C LEU A 134 -18.85 2.40 9.96
N PRO A 135 -19.50 2.45 11.14
CA PRO A 135 -18.97 3.12 12.32
C PRO A 135 -17.56 2.66 12.72
N GLU A 136 -17.28 1.37 12.62
CA GLU A 136 -16.01 0.76 13.00
C GLU A 136 -14.87 1.22 12.09
N VAL A 137 -15.15 1.33 10.78
CA VAL A 137 -14.18 1.79 9.78
C VAL A 137 -13.98 3.30 9.90
N ASP A 138 -15.07 4.05 10.08
CA ASP A 138 -15.04 5.51 10.14
C ASP A 138 -14.37 6.03 11.42
N LEU A 139 -14.55 5.36 12.55
CA LEU A 139 -13.84 5.67 13.80
C LEU A 139 -12.34 5.40 13.67
N TRP A 140 -11.96 4.27 13.07
CA TRP A 140 -10.56 3.97 12.82
C TRP A 140 -9.92 4.98 11.86
N LEU A 141 -10.59 5.32 10.75
CA LEU A 141 -10.13 6.34 9.80
C LEU A 141 -9.93 7.70 10.48
N ALA A 142 -10.85 8.11 11.35
CA ALA A 142 -10.72 9.36 12.10
C ALA A 142 -9.53 9.36 13.08
N ALA A 143 -9.15 8.18 13.61
CA ALA A 143 -8.00 8.04 14.49
C ALA A 143 -6.65 8.06 13.75
N VAL A 144 -6.56 7.36 12.60
CA VAL A 144 -5.28 7.23 11.85
C VAL A 144 -5.07 8.32 10.80
N ASN A 145 -6.12 8.98 10.34
CA ASN A 145 -6.07 10.06 9.35
C ASN A 145 -7.01 11.23 9.75
N PRO A 146 -6.77 11.88 10.90
CA PRO A 146 -7.66 12.94 11.43
C PRO A 146 -7.81 14.13 10.48
N ASN A 147 -6.81 14.38 9.64
CA ASN A 147 -6.76 15.49 8.70
C ASN A 147 -7.21 15.12 7.28
N LYS A 148 -7.70 13.88 7.06
CA LYS A 148 -8.20 13.39 5.75
C LYS A 148 -7.21 13.62 4.62
N LEU A 149 -5.93 13.36 4.89
CA LEU A 149 -4.86 13.47 3.92
C LEU A 149 -5.15 12.52 2.75
N ALA A 150 -5.08 13.04 1.53
CA ALA A 150 -5.11 12.23 0.33
C ALA A 150 -3.77 11.51 0.16
N ALA A 151 -3.80 10.32 -0.44
CA ALA A 151 -2.57 9.65 -0.84
C ALA A 151 -1.79 10.56 -1.81
N GLY A 152 -0.47 10.66 -1.61
CA GLY A 152 0.40 11.37 -2.55
C GLY A 152 0.38 10.70 -3.93
N PRO A 153 0.67 11.44 -5.01
CA PRO A 153 0.81 10.84 -6.33
C PRO A 153 1.93 9.79 -6.32
N VAL A 154 1.67 8.62 -6.90
CA VAL A 154 2.65 7.54 -7.04
C VAL A 154 2.88 7.30 -8.53
N VAL A 155 4.14 7.18 -8.94
CA VAL A 155 4.49 6.70 -10.28
C VAL A 155 4.44 5.18 -10.24
N LEU A 156 3.50 4.59 -11.00
CA LEU A 156 3.36 3.14 -11.17
C LEU A 156 4.40 2.59 -12.16
#